data_AF-A0A2N6FD42-F1
#
_entry.id   AF-A0A2N6FD42-F1
#
_cell.length_a   1.000
_cell.length_b   1.000
_cell.length_c   1.000
_cell.angle_alpha   90.00
_cell.angle_beta   90.00
_cell.angle_gamma   90.00
#
_symmetry.space_group_name_H-M   'P 1'
#
loop_
_entity.id
_entity.type
_entity.pdbx_description
1 polymer ?
#
loop_
_entity_poly.entity_id
_entity_poly.type
_entity_poly.pdbx_seq_one_letter_code
_entity_poly.pdbx_strand_id
1 'polypeptide(L)'
;MERFIIMKRNTLYLLVLLLFCAVVCLPSAAAASTGKGDRGKVARSASDDANSDSPGSAAVPTAENDPRAYTKEGLFVGVEDNKAVLIDEDTYRHWSYLLHDDYKVFYENAEYPLDWIIKGYIVKYVLIDGEVREIILLHRSS
;
A
#
# COMPACT_ATOMS: atom_id res chain seq x y z
N MET A 1 31.70 41.81 -2.70
CA MET A 1 30.98 41.89 -1.40
C MET A 1 29.54 41.49 -1.65
N GLU A 2 29.24 40.19 -1.63
CA GLU A 2 27.90 39.67 -1.92
C GLU A 2 27.51 38.67 -0.85
N ARG A 3 26.53 39.03 -0.02
CA ARG A 3 26.01 38.18 1.05
C ARG A 3 24.56 38.56 1.33
N PHE A 4 23.72 37.53 1.39
CA PHE A 4 22.38 37.46 2.01
C PHE A 4 21.16 37.99 1.24
N ILE A 5 20.57 37.14 0.40
CA ILE A 5 19.09 37.08 0.24
C ILE A 5 18.64 35.62 0.10
N ILE A 6 18.63 34.84 1.20
CA ILE A 6 17.86 33.58 1.28
C ILE A 6 17.32 33.44 2.72
N MET A 7 16.28 34.20 3.09
CA MET A 7 15.57 34.00 4.36
C MET A 7 14.08 34.42 4.27
N LYS A 8 13.37 34.04 3.20
CA LYS A 8 11.93 34.37 3.08
C LYS A 8 11.01 33.27 2.55
N ARG A 9 11.46 32.01 2.46
CA ARG A 9 10.65 30.89 1.94
C ARG A 9 10.25 29.81 2.96
N ASN A 10 10.58 29.98 4.24
CA ASN A 10 10.29 28.94 5.24
C ASN A 10 9.04 29.20 6.10
N THR A 11 8.35 30.32 5.90
CA THR A 11 7.20 30.72 6.73
C THR A 11 5.86 30.32 6.10
N LEU A 12 5.81 29.98 4.81
CA LEU A 12 4.56 29.60 4.14
C LEU A 12 4.16 28.14 4.43
N TYR A 13 5.13 27.23 4.59
CA TYR A 13 4.86 25.81 4.85
C TYR A 13 4.27 25.55 6.24
N LEU A 14 4.62 26.38 7.23
CA LEU A 14 4.12 26.24 8.59
C LEU A 14 2.63 26.58 8.72
N LEU A 15 2.11 27.44 7.83
CA LEU A 15 0.71 27.91 7.88
C LEU A 15 -0.27 26.95 7.20
N VAL A 16 0.18 26.19 6.19
CA VAL A 16 -0.64 25.15 5.53
C VAL A 16 -0.78 23.91 6.43
N LEU A 17 0.24 23.58 7.22
CA LEU A 17 0.21 22.41 8.12
C LEU A 17 -0.79 22.59 9.29
N LEU A 18 -0.99 23.83 9.77
CA LEU A 18 -1.92 24.13 10.87
C LEU A 18 -3.40 24.11 10.43
N LEU A 19 -3.70 24.29 9.15
CA LEU A 19 -5.09 24.28 8.66
C LEU A 19 -5.67 22.86 8.52
N PHE A 20 -4.83 21.85 8.32
CA PHE A 20 -5.28 20.47 8.11
C PHE A 20 -5.66 19.73 9.41
N CYS A 21 -5.21 20.19 10.58
CA CYS A 21 -5.56 19.58 11.87
C CYS A 21 -6.99 19.88 12.34
N ALA A 22 -7.70 20.86 11.75
CA ALA A 22 -8.99 21.32 12.27
C ALA A 22 -10.22 20.63 11.65
N VAL A 23 -10.08 19.73 10.66
CA VAL A 23 -11.23 19.11 9.96
C VAL A 23 -11.58 17.71 10.49
N VAL A 24 -10.74 17.09 11.32
CA VAL A 24 -11.03 15.78 11.95
C VAL A 24 -11.50 15.97 13.39
N CYS A 25 -12.60 16.70 13.56
CA CYS A 25 -13.26 16.85 14.85
C CYS A 25 -14.78 16.84 14.70
N LEU A 26 -15.34 15.64 14.46
CA LEU A 26 -16.72 15.37 14.88
C LEU A 26 -16.74 14.10 15.74
N PRO A 27 -16.90 14.22 17.07
CA PRO A 27 -17.36 13.12 17.90
C PRO A 27 -18.89 13.09 17.81
N SER A 28 -19.47 12.07 17.18
CA SER A 28 -20.90 11.79 17.34
C SER A 28 -21.06 10.62 18.31
N ALA A 29 -21.08 10.95 19.61
CA ALA A 29 -21.48 10.03 20.65
C ALA A 29 -22.98 10.21 20.97
N ALA A 30 -23.64 9.04 21.10
CA ALA A 30 -24.84 8.73 21.88
C ALA A 30 -26.23 9.19 21.40
N ALA A 31 -27.12 8.21 21.18
CA ALA A 31 -28.31 8.01 22.05
C ALA A 31 -28.90 6.60 21.86
N ALA A 32 -29.13 5.92 22.97
CA ALA A 32 -29.83 4.65 23.07
C ALA A 32 -31.36 4.83 22.89
N SER A 33 -32.06 3.75 22.51
CA SER A 33 -33.08 3.08 23.35
C SER A 33 -34.30 2.50 22.59
N THR A 34 -34.57 1.24 22.93
CA THR A 34 -35.88 0.58 23.13
C THR A 34 -36.80 0.18 21.97
N GLY A 35 -37.17 -1.12 22.01
CA GLY A 35 -38.44 -1.69 21.53
C GLY A 35 -38.24 -2.97 20.69
N LYS A 36 -38.00 -4.16 21.26
CA LYS A 36 -38.94 -5.12 21.89
C LYS A 36 -39.93 -5.79 20.91
N GLY A 37 -39.79 -7.12 20.78
CA GLY A 37 -40.74 -8.07 20.16
C GLY A 37 -40.19 -8.69 18.86
N ASP A 38 -40.23 -9.99 18.59
CA ASP A 38 -40.97 -11.08 19.19
C ASP A 38 -40.32 -12.44 18.84
N ARG A 39 -40.72 -13.45 19.61
CA ARG A 39 -40.19 -14.81 19.81
C ARG A 39 -39.92 -15.63 18.54
N GLY A 40 -38.90 -16.49 18.61
CA GLY A 40 -38.83 -17.62 17.68
C GLY A 40 -37.63 -18.56 17.78
N LYS A 41 -37.74 -19.53 18.70
CA LYS A 41 -37.09 -20.86 18.70
C LYS A 41 -35.70 -21.04 19.35
N VAL A 42 -35.73 -22.06 20.20
CA VAL A 42 -34.72 -22.63 21.10
C VAL A 42 -33.50 -23.15 20.33
N ALA A 43 -32.30 -22.77 20.79
CA ALA A 43 -31.11 -23.62 20.73
C ALA A 43 -30.34 -23.47 22.05
N ARG A 44 -29.96 -24.61 22.63
CA ARG A 44 -29.35 -24.75 23.97
C ARG A 44 -27.96 -24.10 24.01
N SER A 45 -27.68 -23.36 25.07
CA SER A 45 -26.34 -22.88 25.41
C SER A 45 -25.43 -24.01 25.87
N ALA A 46 -24.24 -24.09 25.29
CA ALA A 46 -22.97 -24.54 25.87
C ALA A 46 -21.92 -24.37 24.76
N SER A 47 -20.76 -23.76 24.89
CA SER A 47 -20.03 -22.95 25.87
C SER A 47 -18.94 -22.24 25.04
N ASP A 48 -18.13 -21.37 25.66
CA ASP A 48 -16.90 -20.73 25.12
C ASP A 48 -16.14 -21.56 24.06
N ASP A 49 -15.61 -21.03 22.96
CA ASP A 49 -14.75 -19.86 22.84
C ASP A 49 -15.04 -19.09 21.54
N ALA A 50 -15.23 -17.77 21.64
CA ALA A 50 -14.98 -16.87 20.51
C ALA A 50 -13.47 -16.81 20.30
N ASN A 51 -12.91 -17.80 19.61
CA ASN A 51 -11.54 -17.75 19.13
C ASN A 51 -11.43 -16.64 18.09
N SER A 52 -11.11 -15.45 18.60
CA SER A 52 -10.79 -14.26 17.84
C SER A 52 -9.37 -14.40 17.32
N ASP A 53 -9.18 -15.24 16.33
CA ASP A 53 -7.95 -15.32 15.54
C ASP A 53 -8.29 -15.98 14.21
N SER A 54 -8.88 -15.20 13.29
CA SER A 54 -8.64 -15.49 11.88
C SER A 54 -7.16 -15.25 11.67
N PRO A 55 -6.35 -16.28 11.33
CA PRO A 55 -4.99 -16.03 10.90
C PRO A 55 -5.08 -15.06 9.73
N GLY A 56 -4.42 -13.91 9.85
CA GLY A 56 -4.39 -12.89 8.80
C GLY A 56 -4.16 -13.58 7.47
N SER A 57 -5.16 -13.50 6.59
CA SER A 57 -5.10 -14.18 5.29
C SER A 57 -3.81 -13.73 4.61
N ALA A 58 -2.95 -14.69 4.25
CA ALA A 58 -1.74 -14.40 3.50
C ALA A 58 -2.09 -13.54 2.28
N ALA A 59 -1.32 -12.50 2.04
CA ALA A 59 -1.54 -11.59 0.93
C ALA A 59 -0.94 -12.25 -0.31
N VAL A 60 -1.80 -12.89 -1.10
CA VAL A 60 -1.39 -13.54 -2.36
C VAL A 60 -1.38 -12.47 -3.46
N PRO A 61 -0.34 -12.39 -4.31
CA PRO A 61 -0.38 -11.55 -5.50
C PRO A 61 -1.65 -11.82 -6.32
N THR A 62 -2.39 -10.77 -6.64
CA THR A 62 -3.74 -10.86 -7.20
C THR A 62 -3.82 -10.34 -8.63
N ALA A 63 -2.98 -9.37 -8.98
CA ALA A 63 -3.03 -8.68 -10.27
C ALA A 63 -2.64 -9.59 -11.43
N GLU A 64 -1.84 -10.64 -11.18
CA GLU A 64 -1.42 -11.58 -12.24
C GLU A 64 -2.58 -12.35 -12.89
N ASN A 65 -3.75 -12.39 -12.25
CA ASN A 65 -4.93 -13.07 -12.78
C ASN A 65 -5.80 -12.16 -13.70
N ASP A 66 -5.51 -10.86 -13.81
CA ASP A 66 -6.22 -9.97 -14.73
C ASP A 66 -5.80 -10.31 -16.19
N PRO A 67 -6.74 -10.46 -17.14
CA PRO A 67 -6.41 -10.77 -18.53
C PRO A 67 -5.57 -9.70 -19.24
N ARG A 68 -5.50 -8.48 -18.70
CA ARG A 68 -4.66 -7.37 -19.19
C ARG A 68 -3.29 -7.34 -18.52
N ALA A 69 -3.07 -8.19 -17.52
CA ALA A 69 -1.82 -8.24 -16.79
C ALA A 69 -0.68 -8.67 -17.70
N TYR A 70 0.40 -7.91 -17.64
CA TYR A 70 1.66 -8.26 -18.25
C TYR A 70 2.73 -8.33 -17.17
N THR A 71 3.37 -9.48 -17.06
CA THR A 71 4.34 -9.74 -16.01
C THR A 71 5.75 -9.75 -16.58
N LYS A 72 6.67 -9.10 -15.87
CA LYS A 72 8.09 -9.02 -16.22
C LYS A 72 8.96 -9.24 -15.00
N GLU A 73 10.22 -9.54 -15.25
CA GLU A 73 11.28 -9.54 -14.24
C GLU A 73 12.29 -8.43 -14.55
N GLY A 74 12.92 -7.90 -13.52
CA GLY A 74 13.87 -6.82 -13.68
C GLY A 74 14.51 -6.37 -12.39
N LEU A 75 15.56 -5.57 -12.53
CA LEU A 75 16.27 -4.96 -11.41
C LEU A 75 15.54 -3.71 -10.93
N PHE A 76 15.19 -3.66 -9.65
CA PHE A 76 14.62 -2.47 -9.03
C PHE A 76 15.70 -1.42 -8.77
N VAL A 77 15.55 -0.23 -9.34
CA VAL A 77 16.50 0.88 -9.18
C VAL A 77 16.03 1.88 -8.13
N GLY A 78 14.71 2.05 -7.98
CA GLY A 78 14.12 2.96 -7.01
C GLY A 78 12.78 3.51 -7.46
N VAL A 79 12.36 4.60 -6.82
CA VAL A 79 11.10 5.30 -7.09
C VAL A 79 11.38 6.77 -7.29
N GLU A 80 10.83 7.35 -8.36
CA GLU A 80 10.97 8.77 -8.71
C GLU A 80 9.61 9.30 -9.15
N ASP A 81 9.12 10.38 -8.54
CA ASP A 81 7.85 11.03 -8.91
C ASP A 81 6.65 10.06 -9.09
N ASN A 82 6.46 9.17 -8.11
CA ASN A 82 5.45 8.10 -8.14
C ASN A 82 5.63 7.05 -9.26
N LYS A 83 6.85 6.89 -9.78
CA LYS A 83 7.17 5.87 -10.78
C LYS A 83 8.21 4.90 -10.26
N ALA A 84 7.97 3.60 -10.47
CA ALA A 84 8.98 2.58 -10.25
C ALA A 84 9.99 2.60 -11.41
N VAL A 85 11.26 2.74 -11.07
CA VAL A 85 12.39 2.69 -12.02
C VAL A 85 12.97 1.28 -12.00
N LEU A 86 12.92 0.62 -13.15
CA LEU A 86 13.28 -0.78 -13.33
C LEU A 86 14.23 -0.95 -14.52
N ILE A 87 15.16 -1.89 -14.42
CA ILE A 87 15.93 -2.39 -15.57
C ILE A 87 15.31 -3.73 -15.95
N ASP A 88 14.72 -3.79 -17.13
CA ASP A 88 14.11 -5.01 -17.67
C ASP A 88 15.18 -6.09 -17.90
N GLU A 89 14.96 -7.32 -17.41
CA GLU A 89 15.98 -8.38 -17.45
C GLU A 89 16.23 -8.91 -18.86
N ASP A 90 15.20 -8.93 -19.71
CA ASP A 90 15.32 -9.43 -21.08
C ASP A 90 16.06 -8.44 -21.99
N THR A 91 15.76 -7.15 -21.84
CA THR A 91 16.22 -6.09 -22.76
C THR A 91 17.33 -5.22 -22.19
N TYR A 92 17.61 -5.32 -20.88
CA TYR A 92 18.56 -4.47 -20.14
C TYR A 92 18.28 -2.97 -20.28
N ARG A 93 17.05 -2.59 -20.64
CA ARG A 93 16.64 -1.20 -20.81
C ARG A 93 16.08 -0.66 -19.51
N HIS A 94 16.37 0.61 -19.25
CA HIS A 94 15.73 1.38 -18.19
C HIS A 94 14.31 1.76 -18.57
N TRP A 95 13.37 1.50 -17.67
CA TRP A 95 11.98 1.90 -17.77
C TRP A 95 11.51 2.56 -16.49
N SER A 96 10.56 3.47 -16.64
CA SER A 96 9.88 4.14 -15.52
C SER A 96 8.38 3.97 -15.71
N TYR A 97 7.75 3.19 -14.83
CA TYR A 97 6.32 2.91 -14.89
C TYR A 97 5.62 3.60 -13.73
N LEU A 98 4.43 4.16 -13.97
CA LEU A 98 3.63 4.76 -12.90
C LEU A 98 3.23 3.66 -11.90
N LEU A 99 3.34 3.96 -10.61
CA LEU A 99 2.76 3.14 -9.56
C LEU A 99 1.27 3.49 -9.47
N HIS A 100 0.40 2.48 -9.61
CA HIS A 100 -1.02 2.69 -9.39
C HIS A 100 -1.29 3.04 -7.92
N ASP A 101 -2.32 3.82 -7.60
CA ASP A 101 -2.60 4.30 -6.23
C ASP A 101 -2.75 3.19 -5.17
N ASP A 102 -3.15 1.98 -5.59
CA ASP A 102 -3.35 0.80 -4.75
C ASP A 102 -2.29 -0.29 -4.95
N TYR A 103 -1.11 0.08 -5.47
CA TYR A 103 -0.05 -0.89 -5.72
C TYR A 103 0.35 -1.64 -4.44
N LYS A 104 0.77 -2.90 -4.63
CA LYS A 104 1.21 -3.76 -3.53
C LYS A 104 2.60 -4.31 -3.75
N VAL A 105 3.34 -4.49 -2.67
CA VAL A 105 4.65 -5.14 -2.70
C VAL A 105 4.59 -6.44 -1.92
N PHE A 106 5.05 -7.53 -2.51
CA PHE A 106 5.00 -8.86 -1.93
C PHE A 106 6.39 -9.46 -1.76
N TYR A 107 6.59 -10.13 -0.64
CA TYR A 107 7.72 -11.04 -0.43
C TYR A 107 7.22 -12.24 0.39
N GLU A 108 7.51 -13.46 -0.04
CA GLU A 108 7.08 -14.68 0.66
C GLU A 108 5.58 -14.71 1.04
N ASN A 109 4.70 -14.23 0.15
CA ASN A 109 3.23 -14.13 0.34
C ASN A 109 2.77 -13.19 1.47
N ALA A 110 3.61 -12.26 1.87
CA ALA A 110 3.26 -11.16 2.76
C ALA A 110 3.41 -9.82 2.04
N GLU A 111 2.53 -8.88 2.38
CA GLU A 111 2.56 -7.51 1.85
C GLU A 111 3.56 -6.67 2.66
N TYR A 112 4.38 -5.89 1.96
CA TYR A 112 5.40 -5.01 2.53
C TYR A 112 5.26 -3.60 1.97
N PRO A 113 5.77 -2.59 2.67
CA PRO A 113 5.87 -1.24 2.12
C PRO A 113 6.95 -1.17 1.04
N LEU A 114 6.84 -0.22 0.12
CA LEU A 114 7.76 -0.08 -1.03
C LEU A 114 9.20 0.25 -0.63
N ASP A 115 9.41 0.88 0.52
CA ASP A 115 10.73 1.22 1.04
C ASP A 115 11.53 -0.01 1.52
N TRP A 116 10.89 -1.18 1.64
CA TRP A 116 11.58 -2.45 1.88
C TRP A 116 12.34 -2.97 0.66
N ILE A 117 12.00 -2.50 -0.54
CA ILE A 117 12.71 -2.94 -1.75
C ILE A 117 14.06 -2.25 -1.80
N ILE A 118 15.12 -3.04 -1.65
CA ILE A 118 16.49 -2.55 -1.76
C ILE A 118 16.85 -2.40 -3.24
N LYS A 119 17.51 -1.29 -3.57
CA LYS A 119 18.02 -1.04 -4.93
C LYS A 119 18.97 -2.17 -5.35
N GLY A 120 18.81 -2.66 -6.56
CA GLY A 120 19.55 -3.79 -7.10
C GLY A 120 18.88 -5.14 -6.85
N TYR A 121 17.65 -5.19 -6.33
CA TYR A 121 16.93 -6.46 -6.17
C TYR A 121 16.27 -6.84 -7.48
N ILE A 122 16.32 -8.13 -7.81
CA ILE A 122 15.51 -8.68 -8.90
C ILE A 122 14.08 -8.82 -8.37
N VAL A 123 13.14 -8.23 -9.10
CA VAL A 123 11.72 -8.24 -8.77
C VAL A 123 10.93 -8.71 -9.99
N LYS A 124 9.89 -9.49 -9.74
CA LYS A 124 8.79 -9.70 -10.69
C LYS A 124 7.81 -8.55 -10.51
N TYR A 125 7.39 -7.89 -11.59
CA TYR A 125 6.42 -6.80 -11.53
C TYR A 125 5.28 -7.04 -12.51
N VAL A 126 4.07 -6.70 -12.07
CA VAL A 126 2.83 -6.89 -12.82
C VAL A 126 2.32 -5.54 -13.29
N LEU A 127 2.21 -5.39 -14.61
CA LEU A 127 1.70 -4.21 -15.28
C LEU A 127 0.24 -4.43 -15.72
N ILE A 128 -0.62 -3.44 -15.47
CA ILE A 128 -1.97 -3.39 -16.05
C ILE A 128 -2.14 -1.99 -16.64
N ASP A 129 -2.54 -1.91 -17.91
CA ASP A 129 -2.73 -0.65 -18.64
C ASP A 129 -1.49 0.29 -18.62
N GLY A 130 -0.29 -0.27 -18.46
CA GLY A 130 0.98 0.47 -18.41
C GLY A 130 1.42 0.93 -17.02
N GLU A 131 0.67 0.59 -15.98
CA GLU A 131 0.96 0.95 -14.58
C GLU A 131 1.33 -0.28 -13.76
N VAL A 132 2.25 -0.12 -12.82
CA VAL A 132 2.65 -1.17 -11.88
C VAL A 132 1.59 -1.32 -10.81
N ARG A 133 1.02 -2.52 -10.75
CA ARG A 133 0.02 -2.93 -9.75
C ARG A 133 0.64 -3.72 -8.62
N GLU A 134 1.59 -4.60 -8.95
CA GLU A 134 2.23 -5.44 -7.96
C GLU A 134 3.73 -5.54 -8.24
N ILE A 135 4.53 -5.53 -7.17
CA ILE A 135 5.96 -5.83 -7.20
C ILE A 135 6.20 -7.00 -6.26
N ILE A 136 6.79 -8.07 -6.76
CA ILE A 136 7.05 -9.31 -6.03
C ILE A 136 8.56 -9.48 -5.96
N LEU A 137 9.12 -9.42 -4.75
CA LEU A 137 10.56 -9.61 -4.55
C LEU A 137 10.91 -11.07 -4.81
N LEU A 138 11.83 -11.30 -5.74
CA LEU A 138 12.43 -12.60 -5.95
C LEU A 138 13.58 -12.75 -4.95
N HIS A 139 13.76 -13.97 -4.42
CA HIS A 139 14.56 -14.28 -3.24
C HIS A 139 15.91 -13.53 -3.17
N ARG A 140 16.28 -13.08 -1.96
CA ARG A 140 17.62 -12.51 -1.67
C ARG A 140 18.67 -13.58 -1.99
N SER A 141 19.54 -13.34 -2.97
CA SER A 141 20.83 -14.03 -2.97
C SER A 141 21.57 -13.58 -1.71
N SER A 142 21.65 -14.51 -0.75
CA SER A 142 22.30 -14.38 0.57
C SER A 142 23.79 -14.07 0.47
#